data_AF-A0A961TVN6-F1
#
_entry.id   AF-A0A961TVN6-F1
#
_cell.length_a   1.000
_cell.length_b   1.000
_cell.length_c   1.000
_cell.angle_alpha   90.00
_cell.angle_beta   90.00
_cell.angle_gamma   90.00
#
_symmetry.space_group_name_H-M   'P 1'
#
loop_
_entity.id
_entity.type
_entity.pdbx_description
1 polymer ?
#
loop_
_entity_poly.entity_id
_entity_poly.type
_entity_poly.pdbx_seq_one_letter_code
_entity_poly.pdbx_strand_id
1 'polypeptide(L)' 'MTFMLRSALACRWEQFLFRPPSAKLHGSKDRYKIKLRSIGYRLVYEVRDAEVVVLVIAIGRRDRSEVYRVADIR' A
#
# COMPACT_ATOMS: atom_id res chain seq x y z
N MET A 1 13.61 9.58 -7.69
CA MET A 1 12.74 8.95 -6.66
C MET A 1 11.52 8.23 -7.24
N THR A 2 10.83 8.79 -8.25
CA THR A 2 9.64 8.19 -8.89
C THR A 2 9.89 6.86 -9.63
N PHE A 3 11.06 6.69 -10.23
CA PHE A 3 11.39 5.49 -11.01
C PHE A 3 11.41 4.22 -10.14
N MET A 4 12.01 4.31 -8.95
CA MET A 4 12.21 3.17 -8.05
C MET A 4 10.88 2.68 -7.44
N LEU A 5 9.94 3.58 -7.15
CA LEU A 5 8.61 3.23 -6.66
C LEU A 5 7.76 2.56 -7.75
N ARG A 6 7.84 3.05 -9.00
CA ARG A 6 7.15 2.41 -10.15
C ARG A 6 7.65 0.99 -10.38
N SER A 7 8.96 0.77 -10.39
CA SER A 7 9.54 -0.58 -10.56
C SER A 7 9.22 -1.50 -9.38
N ALA A 8 9.26 -1.00 -8.14
CA ALA A 8 8.94 -1.81 -6.97
C ALA A 8 7.45 -2.20 -6.91
N LEU A 9 6.56 -1.33 -7.39
CA LEU A 9 5.15 -1.65 -7.61
C LEU A 9 4.98 -2.66 -8.74
N ALA A 10 5.69 -2.48 -9.86
CA ALA A 10 5.78 -3.42 -11.01
C ALA A 10 6.11 -4.86 -10.58
N CYS A 11 7.03 -5.05 -9.65
CA CYS A 11 7.34 -6.39 -9.14
C CYS A 11 6.31 -6.94 -8.13
N ARG A 12 5.30 -6.15 -7.73
CA ARG A 12 4.38 -6.51 -6.64
C ARG A 12 2.91 -6.46 -6.99
N TRP A 13 2.56 -6.31 -8.28
CA TRP A 13 1.17 -6.32 -8.77
C TRP A 13 0.41 -7.60 -8.40
N GLU A 14 1.08 -8.76 -8.38
CA GLU A 14 0.49 -10.04 -7.97
C GLU A 14 -0.15 -9.97 -6.57
N GLN A 15 0.44 -9.17 -5.66
CA GLN A 15 -0.07 -9.03 -4.31
C GLN A 15 -1.39 -8.26 -4.24
N PHE A 16 -1.66 -7.39 -5.22
CA PHE A 16 -2.93 -6.68 -5.35
C PHE A 16 -4.04 -7.61 -5.86
N LEU A 17 -3.69 -8.63 -6.65
CA LEU A 17 -4.62 -9.67 -7.10
C LEU A 17 -4.94 -10.67 -5.99
N PHE A 18 -3.91 -11.18 -5.29
CA PHE A 18 -4.06 -12.25 -4.30
C PHE A 18 -4.52 -11.77 -2.89
N ARG A 19 -4.38 -10.48 -2.57
CA ARG A 19 -4.86 -9.84 -1.32
C ARG A 19 -4.57 -10.66 -0.04
N PRO A 20 -3.29 -10.86 0.30
CA PRO A 20 -2.95 -11.70 1.45
C PRO A 20 -3.56 -11.15 2.75
N PRO A 21 -4.21 -11.98 3.58
CA PRO A 21 -4.83 -11.54 4.84
C PRO A 21 -3.83 -10.85 5.79
N SER A 22 -2.56 -11.26 5.74
CA SER A 22 -1.46 -10.69 6.53
C SER A 22 -1.12 -9.23 6.17
N ALA A 23 -1.52 -8.77 4.99
CA ALA A 23 -1.36 -7.39 4.55
C ALA A 23 -2.55 -6.51 4.89
N LYS A 24 -3.70 -7.08 5.30
CA LYS A 24 -4.90 -6.32 5.64
C LYS A 24 -4.63 -5.44 6.87
N LEU A 25 -5.12 -4.21 6.82
CA LEU A 25 -5.10 -3.32 7.98
C LEU A 25 -6.25 -3.69 8.92
N HIS A 26 -5.95 -3.78 10.21
CA HIS A 26 -6.95 -4.12 11.21
C HIS A 26 -7.94 -2.96 11.35
N GLY A 27 -9.24 -3.27 11.28
CA GLY A 27 -10.32 -2.29 11.42
C GLY A 27 -10.76 -1.63 10.11
N SER A 28 -10.15 -1.97 8.97
CA SER A 28 -10.55 -1.48 7.66
C SER A 28 -11.08 -2.60 6.77
N LYS A 29 -12.13 -2.33 5.98
CA LYS A 29 -12.81 -3.34 5.16
C LYS A 29 -11.94 -3.79 3.99
N ASP A 30 -11.34 -2.83 3.27
CA ASP A 30 -10.64 -3.10 1.99
C ASP A 30 -9.27 -2.41 1.89
N ARG A 31 -8.65 -2.12 3.04
CA ARG A 31 -7.35 -1.44 3.13
C ARG A 31 -6.21 -2.41 3.43
N TYR A 32 -5.13 -2.30 2.68
CA TYR A 32 -3.99 -3.20 2.72
C TYR A 32 -2.68 -2.41 2.74
N LYS A 33 -1.60 -3.04 3.24
CA LYS A 33 -0.26 -2.46 3.30
C LYS A 33 0.77 -3.31 2.59
N ILE A 34 1.63 -2.66 1.81
CA ILE A 34 2.83 -3.27 1.21
C ILE A 34 4.07 -2.74 1.93
N LYS A 35 4.91 -3.65 2.41
CA LYS A 35 6.22 -3.33 3.00
C LYS A 35 7.29 -3.39 1.91
N LEU A 36 7.65 -2.26 1.32
CA LEU A 36 8.71 -2.17 0.32
C LEU A 36 10.07 -2.11 1.04
N ARG A 37 10.57 -3.30 1.41
CA ARG A 37 11.79 -3.48 2.23
C ARG A 37 13.05 -2.95 1.55
N SER A 38 13.20 -3.18 0.25
CA SER A 38 14.35 -2.78 -0.55
C SER A 38 14.60 -1.27 -0.53
N ILE A 39 13.52 -0.49 -0.52
CA ILE A 39 13.58 0.98 -0.56
C ILE A 39 13.29 1.63 0.80
N GLY A 40 12.87 0.86 1.82
CA GLY A 40 12.53 1.39 3.13
C GLY A 40 11.19 2.16 3.19
N TYR A 41 10.21 1.79 2.36
CA TYR A 41 8.90 2.45 2.31
C TYR A 41 7.76 1.53 2.77
N ARG A 42 6.65 2.14 3.18
CA ARG A 42 5.34 1.49 3.33
C ARG A 42 4.36 2.17 2.40
N LEU A 43 3.57 1.36 1.71
CA LEU A 43 2.50 1.80 0.84
C LEU A 43 1.19 1.26 1.42
N VAL A 44 0.20 2.14 1.57
CA VAL A 44 -1.16 1.78 1.97
C VAL A 44 -2.06 2.00 0.78
N TYR A 45 -2.82 0.97 0.43
CA TYR A 45 -3.75 0.99 -0.69
C TYR A 45 -5.11 0.47 -0.25
N GLU A 46 -6.12 0.92 -0.96
CA GLU A 46 -7.49 0.45 -0.88
C GLU A 46 -7.84 -0.22 -2.22
N VAL A 47 -8.59 -1.31 -2.17
CA VAL A 47 -9.08 -1.97 -3.38
C VAL A 47 -10.57 -1.80 -3.47
N ARG A 48 -11.04 -1.27 -4.60
CA ARG A 48 -12.47 -1.17 -4.90
C ARG A 48 -12.88 -2.31 -5.82
N ASP A 49 -13.57 -3.28 -5.25
CA ASP A 49 -14.03 -4.48 -5.98
C ASP A 49 -14.98 -4.17 -7.13
N ALA A 50 -15.75 -3.08 -7.04
CA ALA A 50 -16.72 -2.68 -8.05
C ALA A 50 -16.08 -2.31 -9.40
N GLU A 51 -14.82 -1.85 -9.41
CA GLU A 51 -14.18 -1.27 -10.61
C GLU A 51 -12.79 -1.86 -10.90
N VAL A 52 -12.32 -2.83 -10.10
CA VAL A 52 -10.93 -3.36 -10.15
C VAL A 52 -9.90 -2.23 -10.04
N VAL A 53 -10.21 -1.21 -9.24
CA VAL A 53 -9.34 -0.04 -9.04
C VAL A 53 -8.55 -0.21 -7.74
N VAL A 54 -7.23 -0.01 -7.85
CA VAL A 54 -6.32 0.10 -6.70
C VAL A 54 -6.08 1.58 -6.41
N LEU A 55 -6.62 2.06 -5.29
CA LEU A 55 -6.38 3.42 -4.83
C LEU A 55 -5.19 3.44 -3.86
N VAL A 56 -4.12 4.12 -4.23
CA VAL A 56 -2.99 4.33 -3.32
C VAL A 56 -3.33 5.50 -2.39
N ILE A 57 -3.59 5.21 -1.12
CA ILE A 57 -3.95 6.21 -0.10
C ILE A 57 -2.72 7.01 0.31
N ALA A 58 -1.63 6.30 0.64
CA ALA A 58 -0.42 6.91 1.16
C ALA A 58 0.83 6.09 0.81
N ILE A 59 1.90 6.79 0.46
CA ILE A 59 3.25 6.24 0.35
C ILE A 59 4.14 7.04 1.28
N GLY A 60 4.92 6.38 2.13
CA GLY A 60 5.95 7.09 2.87
C GLY A 60 7.05 6.19 3.41
N ARG A 61 8.10 6.86 3.87
CA ARG A 61 9.30 6.23 4.42
C ARG A 61 8.98 5.52 5.72
N ARG A 62 9.91 4.69 6.18
CA ARG A 62 9.79 3.96 7.44
C ARG A 62 9.93 4.86 8.69
N ASP A 63 9.76 6.17 8.57
CA ASP A 63 9.93 7.14 9.64
C ASP A 63 8.63 7.35 10.42
N ARG A 64 8.73 7.17 11.75
CA ARG A 64 7.76 7.58 12.78
C ARG A 64 6.26 7.38 12.46
N SER A 65 5.90 6.32 11.74
CA SER A 65 4.50 5.99 11.43
C SER A 65 3.75 7.06 10.62
N GLU A 66 4.44 7.97 9.93
CA GLU A 66 3.80 9.03 9.14
C GLU A 66 2.80 8.50 8.10
N VAL A 67 3.11 7.36 7.49
CA VAL A 67 2.23 6.71 6.51
C VAL A 67 0.85 6.41 7.07
N TYR A 68 0.76 6.03 8.34
CA TYR A 68 -0.52 5.74 8.97
C TYR A 68 -1.30 7.03 9.26
N ARG A 69 -0.61 8.09 9.70
CA ARG A 69 -1.24 9.41 9.91
C ARG A 69 -1.82 9.96 8.61
N VAL A 70 -1.06 9.89 7.52
CA VAL A 70 -1.52 10.34 6.20
C VAL A 70 -2.69 9.49 5.70
N ALA A 71 -2.68 8.19 5.97
CA ALA A 71 -3.78 7.30 5.59
C ALA A 71 -5.04 7.45 6.45
N ASP A 72 -4.94 7.99 7.66
CA ASP A 72 -6.08 8.20 8.56
C ASP A 72 -6.88 9.46 8.21
N ILE A 73 -6.22 10.44 7.58
CA ILE A 73 -6.84 11.71 7.15
C ILE A 73 -7.87 11.53 6.02
N ARG A 74 -7.92 10.35 5.38
CA ARG A 74 -8.60 10.12 4.10
C ARG A 74 -9.47 8.87 4.13
#